data_AF-A0A179SPC3-F1
#
_entry.id   AF-A0A179SPC3-F1
#
_cell.length_a   1.000
_cell.length_b   1.000
_cell.length_c   1.000
_cell.angle_alpha   90.00
_cell.angle_beta   90.00
_cell.angle_gamma   90.00
#
_symmetry.space_group_name_H-M   'P 1'
#
loop_
_entity.id
_entity.type
_entity.pdbx_description
1 polymer ?
#
loop_
_entity_poly.entity_id
_entity_poly.type
_entity_poly.pdbx_seq_one_letter_code
_entity_poly.pdbx_strand_id
1 'polypeptide(L)'
;MHGKELKRITRQELEDHLKGKLKNKYIMQPFIECKTKSGLAYDFRLHVQKNENKKWVIALIYPRINGDGKLTSNISSGGFRGELTSFLDQEFGQESPQVVQLLQNFALSFSEHLDQIYNCSFDELGIDVGIDVNRKLWIYEVNWRPGSKHREFEVAKQMIPYAMSLHAN
;
A
#
# COMPACT_ATOMS: atom_id res chain seq x y z
N MET A 1 1.30 -7.90 20.48
CA MET A 1 0.55 -7.71 21.74
C MET A 1 -0.36 -8.91 21.93
N HIS A 2 -0.05 -9.79 22.88
CA HIS A 2 -1.10 -10.44 23.64
C HIS A 2 -1.80 -9.36 24.48
N GLY A 3 -3.13 -9.26 24.42
CA GLY A 3 -3.92 -8.69 25.51
C GLY A 3 -4.07 -7.16 25.64
N LYS A 4 -4.34 -6.41 24.57
CA LYS A 4 -5.10 -5.15 24.75
C LYS A 4 -6.57 -5.44 24.56
N GLU A 5 -7.36 -5.38 25.63
CA GLU A 5 -8.82 -5.50 25.56
C GLU A 5 -9.39 -4.47 24.59
N LEU A 6 -10.19 -4.95 23.65
CA LEU A 6 -10.97 -4.09 22.77
C LEU A 6 -12.03 -3.38 23.63
N LYS A 7 -11.82 -2.08 23.88
CA LYS A 7 -12.82 -1.27 24.58
C LYS A 7 -13.91 -0.86 23.59
N ARG A 8 -15.13 -1.33 23.82
CA ARG A 8 -16.32 -0.76 23.17
C ARG A 8 -16.66 0.55 23.85
N ILE A 9 -16.75 1.62 23.06
CA ILE A 9 -17.15 2.94 23.52
C ILE A 9 -18.26 3.47 22.61
N THR A 10 -19.13 4.28 23.18
CA THR A 10 -20.13 5.05 22.45
C THR A 10 -19.47 6.15 21.63
N ARG A 11 -20.22 6.69 20.67
CA ARG A 11 -19.79 7.85 19.89
C ARG A 11 -19.45 9.05 20.80
N GLN A 12 -20.26 9.30 21.82
CA GLN A 12 -20.05 10.41 22.75
C GLN A 12 -18.73 10.24 23.52
N GLU A 13 -18.47 9.05 24.05
CA GLU A 13 -17.21 8.75 24.75
C GLU A 13 -15.99 8.91 23.84
N LEU A 14 -16.10 8.53 22.55
CA LEU A 14 -15.05 8.75 21.57
C LEU A 14 -14.83 10.24 21.30
N GLU A 15 -15.89 11.00 21.07
CA GLU A 15 -15.83 12.45 20.84
C GLU A 15 -15.21 13.17 22.03
N ASP A 16 -15.62 12.83 23.25
CA ASP A 16 -15.05 13.39 24.49
C ASP A 16 -13.58 13.00 24.67
N HIS A 17 -13.20 11.76 24.30
CA HIS A 17 -11.80 11.33 24.37
C HIS A 17 -10.89 12.06 23.37
N LEU A 18 -11.43 12.45 22.22
CA LEU A 18 -10.72 13.15 21.15
C LEU A 18 -10.72 14.68 21.34
N LYS A 19 -11.68 15.21 22.10
CA LYS A 19 -11.82 16.64 22.41
C LYS A 19 -10.51 17.21 22.97
N GLY A 20 -10.02 18.28 22.36
CA GLY A 20 -8.76 18.94 22.75
C GLY A 20 -7.47 18.20 22.33
N LYS A 21 -7.55 16.97 21.81
CA LYS A 21 -6.39 16.23 21.25
C LYS A 21 -6.25 16.41 19.74
N LEU A 22 -7.37 16.61 19.05
CA LEU A 22 -7.39 16.84 17.61
C LEU A 22 -7.19 18.33 17.33
N LYS A 23 -5.96 18.72 16.96
CA LYS A 23 -5.61 20.12 16.65
C LYS A 23 -5.75 20.48 15.16
N ASN A 24 -5.79 19.47 14.30
CA ASN A 24 -5.83 19.58 12.84
C ASN A 24 -7.04 18.82 12.26
N LYS A 25 -7.14 18.77 10.93
CA LYS A 25 -8.09 17.90 10.23
C LYS A 25 -7.62 16.44 10.31
N TYR A 26 -8.53 15.53 10.63
CA TYR A 26 -8.25 14.09 10.70
C TYR A 26 -9.27 13.32 9.87
N ILE A 27 -8.88 12.13 9.46
CA ILE A 27 -9.76 11.14 8.84
C ILE A 27 -9.89 9.98 9.82
N MET A 28 -11.12 9.53 10.05
CA MET A 28 -11.40 8.30 10.79
C MET A 28 -11.77 7.22 9.78
N GLN A 29 -11.09 6.08 9.86
CA GLN A 29 -11.32 4.94 8.96
C GLN A 29 -11.54 3.66 9.76
N PRO A 30 -12.29 2.69 9.22
CA PRO A 30 -12.36 1.35 9.79
C PRO A 30 -10.96 0.76 9.98
N PHE A 31 -10.74 0.08 11.11
CA PHE A 31 -9.53 -0.71 11.30
C PHE A 31 -9.67 -2.04 10.54
N ILE A 32 -8.87 -2.21 9.49
CA ILE A 32 -8.83 -3.42 8.69
C ILE A 32 -7.70 -4.31 9.21
N GLU A 33 -8.05 -5.52 9.65
CA GLU A 33 -7.07 -6.46 10.18
C GLU A 33 -6.50 -7.36 9.08
N CYS A 34 -5.26 -7.07 8.67
CA CYS A 34 -4.46 -7.88 7.77
C CYS A 34 -3.27 -8.45 8.53
N LYS A 35 -3.29 -9.77 8.80
CA LYS A 35 -2.24 -10.48 9.56
C LYS A 35 -1.73 -11.72 8.83
N THR A 36 -0.44 -11.97 8.95
CA THR A 36 0.18 -13.23 8.55
C THR A 36 -0.31 -14.37 9.44
N LYS A 37 -0.06 -15.62 9.04
CA LYS A 37 -0.28 -16.83 9.83
C LYS A 37 0.46 -16.80 11.17
N SER A 38 1.59 -16.09 11.24
CA SER A 38 2.35 -15.85 12.48
C SER A 38 1.79 -14.69 13.33
N GLY A 39 0.72 -14.03 12.90
CA GLY A 39 0.05 -12.95 13.63
C GLY A 39 0.68 -11.56 13.45
N LEU A 40 1.62 -11.41 12.51
CA LEU A 40 2.25 -10.13 12.20
C LEU A 40 1.36 -9.34 11.24
N ALA A 41 1.13 -8.06 11.51
CA ALA A 41 0.38 -7.22 10.58
C ALA A 41 1.20 -6.96 9.31
N TYR A 42 0.51 -6.95 8.16
CA TYR A 42 1.13 -6.71 6.86
C TYR A 42 0.21 -5.91 5.95
N ASP A 43 0.82 -5.33 4.92
CA ASP A 43 0.15 -4.78 3.74
C ASP A 43 1.04 -5.01 2.50
N PHE A 44 0.59 -4.57 1.34
CA PHE A 44 1.37 -4.52 0.11
C PHE A 44 1.53 -3.07 -0.36
N ARG A 45 2.75 -2.73 -0.77
CA ARG A 45 3.02 -1.56 -1.60
C ARG A 45 2.95 -2.00 -3.06
N LEU A 46 2.06 -1.37 -3.81
CA LEU A 46 2.01 -1.44 -5.27
C LEU A 46 2.64 -0.16 -5.81
N HIS A 47 3.82 -0.28 -6.41
CA HIS A 47 4.55 0.83 -7.00
C HIS A 47 4.41 0.75 -8.52
N VAL A 48 3.77 1.76 -9.10
CA VAL A 48 3.47 1.87 -10.52
C VAL A 48 3.99 3.19 -11.07
N GLN A 49 4.42 3.18 -12.33
CA GLN A 49 5.01 4.32 -13.02
C GLN A 49 4.54 4.37 -14.46
N LYS A 50 4.59 5.54 -15.09
CA LYS A 50 4.51 5.63 -16.54
C LYS A 50 5.86 5.26 -17.16
N ASN A 51 5.83 4.45 -18.21
CA ASN A 51 7.01 4.16 -19.03
C ASN A 51 7.21 5.22 -20.11
N GLU A 52 8.21 5.06 -21.00
CA GLU A 52 8.50 5.98 -22.10
C GLU A 52 7.30 6.25 -23.03
N ASN A 53 6.39 5.30 -23.15
CA ASN A 53 5.16 5.40 -23.94
C ASN A 53 3.99 6.05 -23.17
N LYS A 54 4.26 6.62 -21.98
CA LYS A 54 3.27 7.22 -21.08
C LYS A 54 2.20 6.24 -20.58
N LYS A 55 2.48 4.94 -20.65
CA LYS A 55 1.58 3.87 -20.19
C LYS A 55 1.95 3.43 -18.77
N TRP A 56 0.95 3.18 -17.95
CA TRP A 56 1.15 2.63 -16.61
C TRP A 56 1.77 1.24 -16.67
N VAL A 57 2.83 1.04 -15.90
CA VAL A 57 3.52 -0.23 -15.69
C VAL A 57 3.81 -0.44 -14.22
N ILE A 58 3.95 -1.70 -13.82
CA ILE A 58 4.32 -2.06 -12.46
C ILE A 58 5.85 -1.92 -12.34
N ALA A 59 6.29 -1.01 -11.49
CA ALA A 59 7.70 -0.90 -11.14
C ALA A 59 8.08 -1.98 -10.12
N LEU A 60 7.24 -2.16 -9.08
CA LEU A 60 7.47 -3.16 -8.05
C LEU A 60 6.20 -3.41 -7.22
N ILE A 61 5.99 -4.65 -6.81
CA ILE A 61 5.02 -5.00 -5.77
C ILE A 61 5.76 -5.74 -4.65
N TYR A 62 5.50 -5.37 -3.40
CA TYR A 62 6.12 -6.06 -2.26
C TYR A 62 5.29 -5.95 -0.98
N PRO A 63 5.30 -7.00 -0.13
CA PRO A 63 4.70 -6.93 1.18
C PRO A 63 5.57 -6.10 2.14
N ARG A 64 4.92 -5.35 3.02
CA ARG A 64 5.54 -4.72 4.19
C ARG A 64 5.00 -5.41 5.43
N ILE A 65 5.88 -5.96 6.26
CA ILE A 65 5.52 -6.76 7.43
C ILE A 65 6.04 -6.04 8.66
N ASN A 66 5.22 -5.96 9.71
CA ASN A 66 5.66 -5.37 10.97
C ASN A 66 6.77 -6.17 11.67
N GLY A 67 7.74 -5.45 12.25
CA GLY A 67 8.56 -5.97 13.34
C GLY A 67 7.74 -6.13 14.62
N ASP A 68 8.12 -7.10 15.46
CA ASP A 68 7.33 -7.57 16.62
C ASP A 68 6.63 -6.45 17.42
N GLY A 69 5.31 -6.62 17.59
CA GLY A 69 4.51 -5.82 18.53
C GLY A 69 3.96 -4.49 18.03
N LYS A 70 4.21 -4.08 16.77
CA LYS A 70 3.68 -2.82 16.19
C LYS A 70 2.37 -3.01 15.42
N LEU A 71 1.54 -1.96 15.42
CA LEU A 71 0.21 -1.94 14.78
C LEU A 71 0.25 -1.61 13.28
N THR A 72 1.32 -1.00 12.76
CA THR A 72 1.39 -0.44 11.40
C THR A 72 2.63 -0.89 10.64
N SER A 73 2.48 -1.65 9.54
CA SER A 73 3.51 -2.27 8.68
C SER A 73 4.49 -1.30 8.02
N ASN A 74 4.42 -0.01 8.33
CA ASN A 74 5.22 1.00 7.68
C ASN A 74 6.72 0.74 7.91
N ILE A 75 7.50 0.65 6.83
CA ILE A 75 8.93 0.32 6.88
C ILE A 75 9.71 1.36 7.71
N SER A 76 9.33 2.63 7.64
CA SER A 76 9.91 3.70 8.46
C SER A 76 9.70 3.50 9.96
N SER A 77 8.75 2.66 10.35
CA SER A 77 8.44 2.30 11.73
C SER A 77 9.11 0.99 12.16
N GLY A 78 10.08 0.47 11.40
CA GLY A 78 10.79 -0.78 11.72
C GLY A 78 10.11 -2.05 11.19
N GLY A 79 9.26 -1.92 10.17
CA GLY A 79 8.80 -3.05 9.37
C GLY A 79 9.83 -3.49 8.33
N PHE A 80 9.71 -4.72 7.84
CA PHE A 80 10.60 -5.31 6.85
C PHE A 80 9.89 -5.50 5.51
N ARG A 81 10.65 -5.40 4.42
CA ARG A 81 10.17 -5.73 3.07
C ARG A 81 10.38 -7.23 2.83
N GLY A 82 9.30 -7.94 2.49
CA GLY A 82 9.39 -9.33 2.03
C GLY A 82 9.58 -9.42 0.52
N GLU A 83 10.02 -10.59 0.06
CA GLU A 83 9.90 -10.98 -1.35
C GLU A 83 8.46 -11.43 -1.61
N LEU A 84 7.84 -10.97 -2.70
CA LEU A 84 6.42 -11.13 -2.94
C LEU A 84 6.02 -12.60 -3.07
N THR A 85 6.74 -13.36 -3.89
CA THR A 85 6.43 -14.77 -4.20
C THR A 85 6.51 -15.62 -2.94
N SER A 86 7.63 -15.55 -2.22
CA SER A 86 7.89 -16.27 -0.98
C SER A 86 6.85 -15.93 0.09
N PHE A 87 6.50 -14.64 0.21
CA PHE A 87 5.45 -14.22 1.13
C PHE A 87 4.09 -14.79 0.74
N LEU A 88 3.71 -14.70 -0.53
CA LEU A 88 2.41 -15.20 -0.98
C LEU A 88 2.32 -16.72 -0.89
N ASP A 89 3.38 -17.44 -1.20
CA ASP A 89 3.44 -18.90 -1.04
C ASP A 89 3.27 -19.29 0.43
N GLN A 90 3.94 -18.56 1.34
CA GLN A 90 3.81 -18.80 2.77
C GLN A 90 2.40 -18.48 3.31
N GLU A 91 1.83 -17.34 2.93
CA GLU A 91 0.61 -16.81 3.54
C GLU A 91 -0.68 -17.24 2.82
N PHE A 92 -0.61 -17.48 1.50
CA PHE A 92 -1.75 -17.81 0.64
C PHE A 92 -1.65 -19.20 0.00
N GLY A 93 -0.47 -19.81 -0.05
CA GLY A 93 -0.30 -21.19 -0.55
C GLY A 93 -0.75 -21.33 -2.00
N GLN A 94 -1.69 -22.23 -2.26
CA GLN A 94 -2.20 -22.49 -3.62
C GLN A 94 -2.93 -21.30 -4.25
N GLU A 95 -3.32 -20.30 -3.46
CA GLU A 95 -3.94 -19.06 -3.93
C GLU A 95 -2.91 -17.99 -4.36
N SER A 96 -1.61 -18.25 -4.16
CA SER A 96 -0.52 -17.31 -4.43
C SER A 96 -0.58 -16.73 -5.86
N PRO A 97 -0.71 -17.53 -6.94
CA PRO A 97 -0.79 -17.00 -8.30
C PRO A 97 -2.00 -16.08 -8.53
N GLN A 98 -3.16 -16.41 -7.95
CA GLN A 98 -4.38 -15.60 -8.06
C GLN A 98 -4.21 -14.26 -7.34
N VAL A 99 -3.54 -14.26 -6.18
CA VAL A 99 -3.26 -13.04 -5.44
C VAL A 99 -2.25 -12.15 -6.17
N VAL A 100 -1.21 -12.72 -6.79
CA VAL A 100 -0.31 -11.95 -7.67
C VAL A 100 -1.11 -11.26 -8.77
N GLN A 101 -1.95 -12.01 -9.48
CA GLN A 101 -2.75 -11.45 -10.57
C GLN A 101 -3.73 -10.37 -10.08
N LEU A 102 -4.36 -10.57 -8.92
CA LEU A 102 -5.24 -9.59 -8.29
C LEU A 102 -4.50 -8.28 -8.02
N LEU A 103 -3.33 -8.35 -7.38
CA LEU A 103 -2.54 -7.16 -7.03
C LEU A 103 -2.06 -6.42 -8.29
N GLN A 104 -1.59 -7.16 -9.31
CA GLN A 104 -1.11 -6.57 -10.57
C GLN A 104 -2.26 -5.89 -11.34
N ASN A 105 -3.39 -6.57 -11.51
CA ASN A 105 -4.55 -6.04 -12.22
C ASN A 105 -5.13 -4.83 -11.50
N PHE A 106 -5.24 -4.92 -10.17
CA PHE A 106 -5.71 -3.80 -9.36
C PHE A 106 -4.77 -2.60 -9.48
N ALA A 107 -3.44 -2.79 -9.39
CA ALA A 107 -2.48 -1.69 -9.49
C ALA A 107 -2.62 -0.89 -10.80
N LEU A 108 -2.72 -1.60 -11.93
CA LEU A 108 -2.81 -0.97 -13.25
C LEU A 108 -4.19 -0.32 -13.47
N SER A 109 -5.28 -1.07 -13.25
CA SER A 109 -6.65 -0.56 -13.45
C SER A 109 -6.95 0.64 -12.53
N PHE A 110 -6.48 0.60 -11.28
CA PHE A 110 -6.62 1.72 -10.35
C PHE A 110 -5.89 2.97 -10.87
N SER A 111 -4.67 2.83 -11.36
CA SER A 111 -3.85 3.95 -11.82
C SER A 111 -4.42 4.61 -13.08
N GLU A 112 -4.89 3.79 -14.02
CA GLU A 112 -5.61 4.26 -15.22
C GLU A 112 -6.89 5.01 -14.84
N HIS A 113 -7.65 4.49 -13.88
CA HIS A 113 -8.89 5.14 -13.43
C HIS A 113 -8.60 6.45 -12.68
N LEU A 114 -7.57 6.49 -11.83
CA LEU A 114 -7.18 7.69 -11.09
C LEU A 114 -6.78 8.82 -12.04
N ASP A 115 -6.04 8.50 -13.10
CA ASP A 115 -5.67 9.45 -14.17
C ASP A 115 -6.88 10.06 -14.87
N GLN A 116 -8.00 9.34 -14.96
CA GLN A 116 -9.22 9.84 -15.61
C GLN A 116 -10.02 10.79 -14.72
N ILE A 117 -9.89 10.67 -13.40
CA ILE A 117 -10.69 11.45 -12.44
C ILE A 117 -10.03 12.80 -12.13
N TYR A 118 -8.70 12.86 -12.12
CA TYR A 118 -7.97 14.06 -11.74
C TYR A 118 -7.38 14.78 -12.96
N ASN A 119 -7.54 16.10 -13.00
CA ASN A 119 -6.96 16.97 -14.03
C ASN A 119 -5.45 17.25 -13.81
N CYS A 120 -4.69 16.26 -13.34
CA CYS A 120 -3.24 16.36 -13.16
C CYS A 120 -2.54 15.16 -13.82
N SER A 121 -1.33 15.40 -14.32
CA SER A 121 -0.52 14.36 -14.94
C SER A 121 0.28 13.59 -13.89
N PHE A 122 -0.32 12.55 -13.33
CA PHE A 122 0.44 11.60 -12.51
C PHE A 122 1.45 10.84 -13.37
N ASP A 123 2.60 10.55 -12.78
CA ASP A 123 3.75 9.86 -13.38
C ASP A 123 4.17 8.63 -12.56
N GLU A 124 3.84 8.61 -11.27
CA GLU A 124 4.25 7.58 -10.32
C GLU A 124 3.31 7.52 -9.12
N LEU A 125 2.86 6.32 -8.75
CA LEU A 125 2.01 6.11 -7.57
C LEU A 125 2.57 5.00 -6.69
N GLY A 126 2.51 5.23 -5.38
CA GLY A 126 2.64 4.20 -4.35
C GLY A 126 1.28 3.94 -3.74
N ILE A 127 0.69 2.78 -4.02
CA ILE A 127 -0.64 2.39 -3.56
C ILE A 127 -0.47 1.38 -2.43
N ASP A 128 -1.03 1.68 -1.27
CA ASP A 128 -0.96 0.82 -0.08
C ASP A 128 -2.27 0.05 0.05
N VAL A 129 -2.18 -1.28 -0.02
CA VAL A 129 -3.34 -2.18 0.04
C VAL A 129 -3.15 -3.29 1.05
N GLY A 130 -4.23 -3.78 1.64
CA GLY A 130 -4.26 -4.96 2.51
C GLY A 130 -5.20 -6.03 1.97
N ILE A 131 -4.92 -7.29 2.27
CA ILE A 131 -5.86 -8.40 2.03
C ILE A 131 -6.26 -8.97 3.39
N ASP A 132 -7.56 -8.92 3.70
CA ASP A 132 -8.07 -9.41 4.98
C ASP A 132 -8.21 -10.95 5.00
N VAL A 133 -8.63 -11.48 6.16
CA VAL A 133 -8.85 -12.92 6.35
C VAL A 133 -9.92 -13.52 5.44
N ASN A 134 -10.81 -12.70 4.88
CA ASN A 134 -11.85 -13.10 3.94
C ASN A 134 -11.43 -12.92 2.48
N ARG A 135 -10.12 -12.70 2.23
CA ARG A 135 -9.55 -12.45 0.89
C ARG A 135 -10.07 -11.17 0.22
N LYS A 136 -10.63 -10.23 1.00
CA LYS A 136 -11.04 -8.94 0.46
C LYS A 136 -9.84 -8.00 0.40
N LEU A 137 -9.66 -7.39 -0.77
CA LEU A 137 -8.67 -6.33 -0.99
C LEU A 137 -9.21 -4.99 -0.46
N TRP A 138 -8.38 -4.28 0.31
CA TRP A 138 -8.67 -2.97 0.87
C TRP A 138 -7.59 -1.98 0.47
N ILE A 139 -7.98 -0.74 0.18
CA ILE A 139 -7.06 0.37 -0.07
C ILE A 139 -6.93 1.17 1.22
N TYR A 140 -5.69 1.53 1.58
CA TYR A 140 -5.42 2.40 2.72
C TYR A 140 -5.09 3.82 2.28
N GLU A 141 -4.10 3.96 1.39
CA GLU A 141 -3.65 5.26 0.92
C GLU A 141 -3.03 5.16 -0.48
N VAL A 142 -2.97 6.30 -1.15
CA VAL A 142 -2.29 6.46 -2.44
C VAL A 142 -1.39 7.68 -2.33
N ASN A 143 -0.10 7.47 -2.58
CA ASN A 143 0.92 8.48 -2.51
C ASN A 143 1.41 8.81 -3.92
N TRP A 144 1.26 10.07 -4.35
CA TRP A 144 1.92 10.56 -5.55
C TRP A 144 3.41 10.76 -5.25
N ARG A 145 4.29 10.19 -6.09
CA ARG A 145 5.76 10.24 -5.93
C ARG A 145 6.21 9.74 -4.54
N PRO A 146 6.03 8.44 -4.24
CA PRO A 146 6.36 7.82 -2.95
C PRO A 146 7.87 7.75 -2.66
N GLY A 147 8.71 8.25 -3.58
CA GLY A 147 10.17 8.21 -3.50
C GLY A 147 10.74 6.82 -3.81
N SER A 148 12.06 6.78 -3.91
CA SER A 148 12.81 5.62 -4.42
C SER A 148 13.67 4.91 -3.39
N LYS A 149 13.71 5.37 -2.13
CA LYS A 149 14.59 4.81 -1.10
C LYS A 149 14.41 3.28 -0.98
N HIS A 150 15.52 2.54 -1.12
CA HIS A 150 15.59 1.08 -1.14
C HIS A 150 14.93 0.39 -2.37
N ARG A 151 14.67 1.15 -3.43
CA ARG A 151 14.06 0.73 -4.71
C ARG A 151 14.63 1.52 -5.90
N GLU A 152 15.80 2.12 -5.73
CA GLU A 152 16.36 3.14 -6.62
C GLU A 152 16.45 2.62 -8.06
N PHE A 153 16.95 1.40 -8.22
CA PHE A 153 17.12 0.78 -9.54
C PHE A 153 15.78 0.51 -10.24
N GLU A 154 14.81 -0.09 -9.53
CA GLU A 154 13.51 -0.42 -10.13
C GLU A 154 12.71 0.83 -10.52
N VAL A 155 12.82 1.89 -9.70
CA VAL A 155 12.20 3.18 -10.01
C VAL A 155 12.89 3.85 -11.20
N ALA A 156 14.22 3.82 -11.26
CA ALA A 156 14.99 4.46 -12.32
C ALA A 156 14.73 3.84 -13.70
N LYS A 157 14.50 2.52 -13.77
CA LYS A 157 14.20 1.80 -15.02
C LYS A 157 13.04 2.40 -15.80
N GLN A 158 11.99 2.87 -15.11
CA GLN A 158 10.83 3.48 -15.74
C GLN A 158 10.91 5.00 -15.77
N MET A 159 11.41 5.61 -14.69
CA MET A 159 11.46 7.07 -14.54
C MET A 159 12.36 7.74 -15.58
N ILE A 160 13.54 7.18 -15.85
CA ILE A 160 14.51 7.81 -16.77
C ILE A 160 13.97 7.82 -18.22
N PRO A 161 13.52 6.69 -18.80
CA PRO A 161 12.94 6.69 -20.15
C PRO A 161 11.69 7.57 -20.27
N TYR A 162 10.83 7.58 -19.25
CA TYR A 162 9.67 8.48 -19.21
C TYR A 162 10.08 9.95 -19.24
N ALA A 163 11.03 10.36 -18.40
CA ALA A 163 11.52 11.74 -18.41
C ALA A 163 12.12 12.14 -19.77
N MET A 164 12.86 11.25 -20.42
CA MET A 164 13.38 11.48 -21.76
C MET A 164 12.26 11.65 -22.80
N SER A 165 11.17 10.89 -22.70
CA SER A 165 10.04 11.00 -23.64
C SER A 165 9.22 12.27 -23.49
N LEU A 166 9.35 12.98 -22.37
CA LEU A 166 8.74 14.31 -22.17
C LEU A 166 9.50 15.41 -22.94
N HIS A 167 10.80 15.24 -23.17
CA HIS A 167 11.63 16.23 -23.89
C HIS A 167 11.66 16.03 -25.40
N ALA A 168 11.23 14.87 -25.90
CA ALA A 168 11.26 14.53 -27.33
C ALA A 168 10.13 15.19 -28.17
N ASN A 169 9.48 16.26 -27.66
CA ASN A 169 8.45 17.03 -28.36
C ASN A 169 8.87 18.50 -28.52
#